data_AF-A0AAX1WKI3-F1
#
_entry.id   AF-A0AAX1WKI3-F1
#
_cell.length_a   1.000
_cell.length_b   1.000
_cell.length_c   1.000
_cell.angle_alpha   90.00
_cell.angle_beta   90.00
_cell.angle_gamma   90.00
#
_symmetry.space_group_name_H-M   'P 1'
#
loop_
_entity.id
_entity.type
_entity.pdbx_description
1 polymer ?
#
loop_
_entity_poly.entity_id
_entity_poly.type
_entity_poly.pdbx_seq_one_letter_code
_entity_poly.pdbx_strand_id
1 'polypeptide(L)'
;MYKKNKKYNFYEKNDSSSINYSDGSDTENRLYEIVLNLNDKSVWSNELAQKITDWPTEYHFSRQRHCLLRPLNIQAGEDVLELGCGCGAMTRYLGEIGAIVDSIEGTSSRARIAGERCRELENVKIHVDNFLEYESEKKYDWVLFIGVLEYAPLFSSASDPIQSYLEIAKKYLKPSGKLVVAIENKLGLKYFNGCAEDHLDEINLSIENRYKKVSPITFGKKEIKQLLNANGFLSTKFFYPFPDYKLPVLILDDESFNEANISQELLSSIQSRDYSGRTGRVFEESLVWPELCKNDIAQDLSNSFLIVAEYSDISGGTSNDTIFQKNIIASYYNCHRNSAFVTETRFNHDGQSITVSKSKINKCKPQNDIVLLDLEQEYVSGKSLQNELEQEWNIYKNLDSFMIYYKHWFNLLLTKADENNTIPGNLIDLTPFNVKFLSDSVFIFDQEWCINERVSLAWMAYRGVYWSLVNLKTIHPLEISPAEIASALLKSINIDFDANLLSNVQKKERGFLNKINGSDVQFSSLICKIPERVMELHPKHLQIINELRNKIALDAAVINEHHDLLEKLAEERDYFKNELLEIRKSILARAVIKVTKKARNILK
;
A
#
# COMPACT_ATOMS: atom_id res chain seq x y z
N MET A 1 2.40 -35.82 -2.25
CA MET A 1 3.08 -35.46 -0.98
C MET A 1 4.10 -34.37 -1.26
N TYR A 2 4.07 -33.26 -0.52
CA TYR A 2 5.00 -32.14 -0.70
C TYR A 2 6.41 -32.50 -0.24
N LYS A 3 7.42 -32.03 -0.98
CA LYS A 3 8.84 -32.18 -0.63
C LYS A 3 9.46 -30.80 -0.45
N LYS A 4 10.34 -30.66 0.54
CA LYS A 4 11.05 -29.41 0.80
C LYS A 4 12.16 -29.20 -0.24
N ASN A 5 12.05 -28.14 -1.02
CA ASN A 5 13.14 -27.60 -1.80
C ASN A 5 14.10 -26.83 -0.87
N LYS A 6 15.20 -27.48 -0.46
CA LYS A 6 16.15 -26.88 0.49
C LYS A 6 16.82 -25.61 -0.04
N LYS A 7 17.01 -25.52 -1.36
CA LYS A 7 17.64 -24.35 -2.00
C LYS A 7 16.79 -23.11 -1.83
N TYR A 8 15.49 -23.19 -2.10
CA TYR A 8 14.59 -22.04 -2.09
C TYR A 8 13.67 -21.94 -0.86
N ASN A 9 13.77 -22.90 0.06
CA ASN A 9 13.00 -22.97 1.31
C ASN A 9 11.48 -22.91 1.12
N PHE A 10 10.97 -23.64 0.14
CA PHE A 10 9.54 -23.90 -0.03
C PHE A 10 9.26 -25.39 -0.20
N TYR A 11 8.00 -25.77 -0.19
CA TYR A 11 7.49 -27.12 -0.34
C TYR A 11 6.73 -27.23 -1.67
N GLU A 12 7.03 -28.24 -2.49
CA GLU A 12 6.40 -28.45 -3.81
C GLU A 12 6.01 -29.92 -4.02
N LYS A 13 5.02 -30.15 -4.88
CA LYS A 13 4.70 -31.50 -5.41
C LYS A 13 5.57 -31.74 -6.65
N ASN A 14 5.86 -33.01 -6.96
CA ASN A 14 6.57 -33.35 -8.20
C ASN A 14 5.83 -32.86 -9.47
N ASP A 15 4.49 -32.81 -9.42
CA ASP A 15 3.62 -32.42 -10.53
C ASP A 15 2.89 -31.09 -10.26
N SER A 16 3.48 -30.17 -9.47
CA SER A 16 2.80 -28.91 -9.13
C SER A 16 2.53 -28.07 -10.37
N SER A 17 1.27 -27.73 -10.59
CA SER A 17 0.83 -26.76 -11.59
C SER A 17 1.16 -25.35 -11.10
N SER A 18 1.98 -24.61 -11.87
CA SER A 18 2.13 -23.17 -11.64
C SER A 18 0.91 -22.46 -12.22
N ILE A 19 0.35 -21.49 -11.50
CA ILE A 19 -0.63 -20.59 -12.11
C ILE A 19 0.07 -19.64 -13.09
N ASN A 20 -0.67 -19.15 -14.08
CA ASN A 20 -0.15 -18.19 -15.05
C ASN A 20 -0.29 -16.74 -14.53
N TYR A 21 0.56 -16.36 -13.58
CA TYR A 21 0.65 -15.01 -13.02
C TYR A 21 2.12 -14.61 -12.88
N SER A 22 2.45 -13.34 -13.11
CA SER A 22 3.80 -12.82 -12.83
C SER A 22 3.79 -11.31 -12.69
N ASP A 23 4.60 -10.81 -11.77
CA ASP A 23 4.92 -9.38 -11.62
C ASP A 23 6.04 -8.93 -12.59
N GLY A 24 6.44 -9.84 -13.51
CA GLY A 24 7.56 -9.72 -14.43
C GLY A 24 8.80 -10.47 -13.92
N SER A 25 9.38 -11.33 -14.77
CA SER A 25 10.52 -12.17 -14.40
C SER A 25 11.72 -11.39 -13.87
N ASP A 26 12.00 -10.23 -14.46
CA ASP A 26 13.13 -9.38 -14.08
C ASP A 26 12.88 -8.70 -12.72
N THR A 27 11.64 -8.28 -12.49
CA THR A 27 11.18 -7.76 -11.19
C THR A 27 11.35 -8.80 -10.10
N GLU A 28 10.84 -10.02 -10.31
CA GLU A 28 10.90 -11.11 -9.34
C GLU A 28 12.33 -11.59 -9.09
N ASN A 29 13.17 -11.66 -10.14
CA ASN A 29 14.60 -11.95 -9.98
C ASN A 29 15.30 -10.87 -9.14
N ARG A 30 15.03 -9.59 -9.41
CA ARG A 30 15.62 -8.48 -8.65
C ARG A 30 15.18 -8.51 -7.19
N LEU A 31 13.89 -8.74 -6.91
CA LEU A 31 13.38 -8.88 -5.55
C LEU A 31 14.05 -10.04 -4.80
N TYR A 32 14.19 -11.19 -5.47
CA TYR A 32 14.90 -12.34 -4.91
C TYR A 32 16.36 -12.02 -4.58
N GLU A 33 17.11 -11.43 -5.51
CA GLU A 33 18.51 -11.05 -5.28
C GLU A 33 18.66 -10.02 -4.17
N ILE A 34 17.74 -9.05 -4.07
CA ILE A 34 17.73 -8.13 -2.92
C ILE A 34 17.59 -8.93 -1.64
N VAL A 35 16.50 -9.70 -1.47
CA VAL A 35 16.22 -10.43 -0.22
C VAL A 35 17.34 -11.42 0.14
N LEU A 36 17.92 -12.11 -0.85
CA LEU A 36 19.01 -13.06 -0.66
C LEU A 36 20.26 -12.43 -0.04
N ASN A 37 20.56 -11.18 -0.37
CA ASN A 37 21.77 -10.48 0.06
C ASN A 37 21.58 -9.62 1.32
N LEU A 38 20.41 -9.66 1.96
CA LEU A 38 20.12 -8.92 3.20
C LEU A 38 20.49 -9.73 4.45
N ASN A 39 21.02 -9.03 5.45
CA ASN A 39 21.24 -9.62 6.77
C ASN A 39 19.96 -9.57 7.60
N ASP A 40 19.30 -8.41 7.60
CA ASP A 40 18.04 -8.19 8.30
C ASP A 40 16.87 -8.23 7.31
N LYS A 41 16.09 -9.30 7.37
CA LYS A 41 14.88 -9.52 6.55
C LYS A 41 13.59 -9.24 7.32
N SER A 42 13.70 -8.73 8.54
CA SER A 42 12.56 -8.48 9.42
C SER A 42 11.61 -7.43 8.88
N VAL A 43 10.38 -7.43 9.37
CA VAL A 43 9.36 -6.47 8.91
C VAL A 43 9.75 -5.01 9.17
N TRP A 44 10.65 -4.77 10.13
CA TRP A 44 11.17 -3.45 10.45
C TRP A 44 12.54 -3.15 9.88
N SER A 45 13.10 -4.01 9.03
CA SER A 45 14.46 -3.88 8.48
C SER A 45 14.73 -2.52 7.82
N ASN A 46 15.78 -1.84 8.28
CA ASN A 46 16.29 -0.63 7.63
C ASN A 46 16.91 -0.96 6.27
N GLU A 47 17.52 -2.13 6.12
CA GLU A 47 18.12 -2.55 4.85
C GLU A 47 17.04 -2.74 3.78
N LEU A 48 15.90 -3.37 4.11
CA LEU A 48 14.75 -3.48 3.19
C LEU A 48 14.20 -2.12 2.79
N ALA A 49 13.97 -1.23 3.76
CA ALA A 49 13.43 0.10 3.49
C ALA A 49 14.32 0.93 2.56
N GLN A 50 15.65 0.80 2.66
CA GLN A 50 16.61 1.49 1.79
C GLN A 50 16.63 0.95 0.35
N LYS A 51 16.06 -0.23 0.09
CA LYS A 51 15.97 -0.83 -1.25
C LYS A 51 14.69 -0.45 -1.98
N ILE A 52 13.81 0.35 -1.37
CA ILE A 52 12.59 0.84 -2.00
C ILE A 52 12.95 1.94 -3.00
N THR A 53 12.79 1.64 -4.29
CA THR A 53 13.10 2.56 -5.41
C THR A 53 11.96 2.70 -6.41
N ASP A 54 10.97 1.82 -6.33
CA ASP A 54 9.87 1.70 -7.29
C ASP A 54 8.68 1.00 -6.64
N TRP A 55 7.56 0.92 -7.37
CA TRP A 55 6.33 0.30 -6.87
C TRP A 55 6.52 -1.17 -6.44
N PRO A 56 7.13 -2.08 -7.24
CA PRO A 56 7.30 -3.46 -6.79
C PRO A 56 8.10 -3.61 -5.49
N THR A 57 9.20 -2.85 -5.33
CA THR A 57 9.97 -2.86 -4.08
C THR A 57 9.19 -2.23 -2.93
N GLU A 58 8.44 -1.16 -3.17
CA GLU A 58 7.58 -0.54 -2.15
C GLU A 58 6.48 -1.50 -1.68
N TYR A 59 5.75 -2.11 -2.62
CA TYR A 59 4.66 -3.04 -2.32
C TYR A 59 5.13 -4.23 -1.49
N HIS A 60 6.32 -4.76 -1.75
CA HIS A 60 6.83 -5.94 -1.05
C HIS A 60 7.69 -5.62 0.17
N PHE A 61 8.38 -4.48 0.22
CA PHE A 61 9.36 -4.15 1.27
C PHE A 61 8.90 -3.05 2.23
N SER A 62 7.79 -2.36 1.94
CA SER A 62 7.27 -1.34 2.86
C SER A 62 6.85 -1.93 4.19
N ARG A 63 7.28 -1.25 5.25
CA ARG A 63 6.87 -1.47 6.64
C ARG A 63 5.38 -1.24 6.89
N GLN A 64 4.69 -0.53 6.00
CA GLN A 64 3.25 -0.32 6.11
C GLN A 64 2.47 -1.57 5.75
N ARG A 65 3.04 -2.44 4.92
CA ARG A 65 2.31 -3.54 4.26
C ARG A 65 1.64 -4.42 5.31
N HIS A 66 2.40 -4.89 6.29
CA HIS A 66 1.90 -5.79 7.34
C HIS A 66 1.09 -5.10 8.44
N CYS A 67 1.07 -3.75 8.50
CA CYS A 67 0.25 -3.03 9.48
C CYS A 67 -1.24 -3.32 9.28
N LEU A 68 -1.64 -3.73 8.08
CA LEU A 68 -2.99 -4.23 7.76
C LEU A 68 -3.51 -5.26 8.77
N LEU A 69 -2.66 -6.23 9.18
CA LEU A 69 -3.10 -7.35 10.02
C LEU A 69 -3.00 -7.08 11.52
N ARG A 70 -2.42 -5.95 11.93
CA ARG A 70 -2.20 -5.62 13.35
C ARG A 70 -3.51 -5.48 14.15
N PRO A 71 -4.57 -4.83 13.65
CA PRO A 71 -5.84 -4.71 14.38
C PRO A 71 -6.51 -6.07 14.64
N LEU A 72 -6.25 -7.07 13.80
CA LEU A 72 -6.80 -8.41 13.96
C LEU A 72 -6.27 -9.13 15.21
N ASN A 73 -5.10 -8.69 15.70
CA ASN A 73 -4.48 -9.22 16.92
C ASN A 73 -4.35 -10.75 16.91
N ILE A 74 -3.88 -11.29 15.79
CA ILE A 74 -3.47 -12.70 15.67
C ILE A 74 -2.41 -12.99 16.75
N GLN A 75 -2.57 -14.08 17.48
CA GLN A 75 -1.73 -14.44 18.62
C GLN A 75 -0.67 -15.48 18.25
N ALA A 76 0.40 -15.51 19.05
CA ALA A 76 1.40 -16.57 18.96
C ALA A 76 0.74 -17.94 19.19
N GLY A 77 1.10 -18.92 18.36
CA GLY A 77 0.55 -20.28 18.41
C GLY A 77 -0.76 -20.50 17.65
N GLU A 78 -1.43 -19.45 17.15
CA GLU A 78 -2.59 -19.61 16.28
C GLU A 78 -2.18 -20.14 14.89
N ASP A 79 -2.99 -21.04 14.33
CA ASP A 79 -2.77 -21.61 12.99
C ASP A 79 -3.32 -20.66 11.93
N VAL A 80 -2.45 -20.24 11.00
CA VAL A 80 -2.79 -19.31 9.92
C VAL A 80 -2.53 -19.94 8.56
N LEU A 81 -3.53 -19.94 7.70
CA LEU A 81 -3.41 -20.27 6.27
C LEU A 81 -3.47 -18.99 5.45
N GLU A 82 -2.38 -18.65 4.79
CA GLU A 82 -2.33 -17.51 3.87
C GLU A 82 -2.40 -18.03 2.43
N LEU A 83 -3.50 -17.71 1.73
CA LEU A 83 -3.71 -18.10 0.34
C LEU A 83 -3.26 -16.94 -0.55
N GLY A 84 -2.28 -17.16 -1.44
CA GLY A 84 -1.71 -16.13 -2.30
C GLY A 84 -0.72 -15.21 -1.58
N CYS A 85 0.29 -15.77 -0.90
CA CYS A 85 1.19 -14.98 -0.06
C CYS A 85 2.18 -14.07 -0.82
N GLY A 86 2.28 -14.21 -2.14
CA GLY A 86 3.22 -13.47 -2.99
C GLY A 86 4.66 -13.61 -2.50
N CYS A 87 5.35 -12.49 -2.35
CA CYS A 87 6.73 -12.43 -1.85
C CYS A 87 6.84 -12.47 -0.31
N GLY A 88 5.79 -12.91 0.40
CA GLY A 88 5.82 -13.20 1.83
C GLY A 88 5.83 -11.99 2.77
N ALA A 89 5.25 -10.86 2.37
CA ALA A 89 5.23 -9.64 3.19
C ALA A 89 4.37 -9.81 4.46
N MET A 90 3.15 -10.36 4.34
CA MET A 90 2.33 -10.70 5.52
C MET A 90 2.88 -11.93 6.23
N THR A 91 3.30 -12.95 5.47
CA THR A 91 3.87 -14.19 6.01
C THR A 91 4.98 -13.93 7.01
N ARG A 92 5.90 -13.02 6.67
CA ARG A 92 7.02 -12.63 7.52
C ARG A 92 6.54 -12.06 8.86
N TYR A 93 5.57 -11.16 8.82
CA TYR A 93 4.96 -10.58 10.03
C TYR A 93 4.29 -11.65 10.90
N LEU A 94 3.47 -12.51 10.29
CA LEU A 94 2.75 -13.59 10.99
C LEU A 94 3.72 -14.55 11.68
N GLY A 95 4.83 -14.90 11.01
CA GLY A 95 5.88 -15.72 11.60
C GLY A 95 6.60 -15.03 12.76
N GLU A 96 6.92 -13.73 12.64
CA GLU A 96 7.60 -12.95 13.70
C GLU A 96 6.75 -12.75 14.96
N ILE A 97 5.43 -12.65 14.84
CA ILE A 97 4.53 -12.60 16.01
C ILE A 97 4.29 -13.99 16.63
N GLY A 98 4.86 -15.05 16.04
CA GLY A 98 4.81 -16.41 16.58
C GLY A 98 3.60 -17.24 16.13
N ALA A 99 2.84 -16.81 15.13
CA ALA A 99 1.77 -17.64 14.55
C ALA A 99 2.35 -18.85 13.81
N ILE A 100 1.58 -19.93 13.65
CA ILE A 100 1.99 -21.12 12.91
C ILE A 100 1.43 -20.98 11.49
N VAL A 101 2.30 -20.66 10.53
CA VAL A 101 1.88 -20.19 9.21
C VAL A 101 2.15 -21.23 8.13
N ASP A 102 1.11 -21.61 7.41
CA ASP A 102 1.22 -22.28 6.12
C ASP A 102 0.78 -21.28 5.03
N SER A 103 1.69 -20.89 4.16
CA SER A 103 1.43 -19.92 3.08
C SER A 103 1.49 -20.62 1.72
N ILE A 104 0.48 -20.39 0.88
CA ILE A 104 0.40 -20.98 -0.46
C ILE A 104 0.63 -19.89 -1.50
N GLU A 105 1.56 -20.10 -2.43
CA GLU A 105 1.81 -19.21 -3.55
C GLU A 105 1.77 -20.01 -4.86
N GLY A 106 1.05 -19.47 -5.85
CA GLY A 106 0.81 -20.17 -7.11
C GLY A 106 2.02 -20.23 -8.05
N THR A 107 3.09 -19.48 -7.78
CA THR A 107 4.27 -19.40 -8.65
C THR A 107 5.56 -19.63 -7.85
N SER A 108 6.46 -20.44 -8.42
CA SER A 108 7.74 -20.76 -7.78
C SER A 108 8.67 -19.54 -7.68
N SER A 109 8.55 -18.58 -8.60
CA SER A 109 9.39 -17.38 -8.67
C SER A 109 9.10 -16.37 -7.56
N ARG A 110 7.85 -16.26 -7.11
CA ARG A 110 7.44 -15.46 -5.94
C ARG A 110 7.62 -16.24 -4.64
N ALA A 111 7.27 -17.53 -4.65
CA ALA A 111 7.45 -18.41 -3.49
C ALA A 111 8.91 -18.54 -3.04
N ARG A 112 9.89 -18.54 -3.95
CA ARG A 112 11.33 -18.52 -3.55
C ARG A 112 11.71 -17.22 -2.82
N ILE A 113 11.06 -16.09 -3.12
CA ILE A 113 11.30 -14.83 -2.42
C ILE A 113 10.73 -14.94 -1.01
N ALA A 114 9.49 -15.41 -0.88
CA ALA A 114 8.86 -15.66 0.42
C ALA A 114 9.67 -16.68 1.26
N GLY A 115 10.13 -17.77 0.63
CA GLY A 115 10.94 -18.81 1.25
C GLY A 115 12.30 -18.30 1.73
N GLU A 116 12.99 -17.47 0.94
CA GLU A 116 14.24 -16.82 1.34
C GLU A 116 14.03 -15.78 2.44
N ARG A 117 12.92 -15.03 2.35
CA ARG A 117 12.54 -14.01 3.32
C ARG A 117 12.20 -14.59 4.68
N CYS A 118 11.62 -15.79 4.75
CA CYS A 118 11.20 -16.43 6.00
C CYS A 118 12.11 -17.59 6.39
N ARG A 119 13.35 -17.64 5.88
CA ARG A 119 14.24 -18.80 5.99
C ARG A 119 14.56 -19.20 7.43
N GLU A 120 14.65 -18.23 8.33
CA GLU A 120 14.95 -18.41 9.74
C GLU A 120 13.73 -18.71 10.62
N LEU A 121 12.51 -18.64 10.06
CA LEU A 121 11.26 -18.80 10.80
C LEU A 121 10.78 -20.26 10.71
N GLU A 122 11.06 -21.05 11.74
CA GLU A 122 10.70 -22.48 11.79
C GLU A 122 9.18 -22.73 11.81
N ASN A 123 8.42 -21.74 12.28
CA ASN A 123 6.97 -21.73 12.33
C ASN A 123 6.30 -21.32 11.00
N VAL A 124 7.07 -21.12 9.93
CA VAL A 124 6.56 -20.74 8.59
C VAL A 124 6.86 -21.84 7.57
N LYS A 125 5.85 -22.23 6.80
CA LYS A 125 6.01 -23.09 5.62
C LYS A 125 5.42 -22.43 4.39
N ILE A 126 6.24 -22.30 3.35
CA ILE A 126 5.81 -21.80 2.04
C ILE A 126 5.55 -22.99 1.12
N HIS A 127 4.40 -23.05 0.49
CA HIS A 127 4.01 -24.08 -0.46
C HIS A 127 3.84 -23.46 -1.85
N VAL A 128 4.43 -24.11 -2.86
CA VAL A 128 4.17 -23.80 -4.27
C VAL A 128 3.03 -24.70 -4.73
N ASP A 129 1.84 -24.14 -4.89
CA ASP A 129 0.68 -24.85 -5.40
C ASP A 129 -0.42 -23.89 -5.88
N ASN A 130 -1.29 -24.38 -6.77
CA ASN A 130 -2.59 -23.78 -6.96
C ASN A 130 -3.45 -24.07 -5.72
N PHE A 131 -3.86 -23.04 -4.97
CA PHE A 131 -4.61 -23.28 -3.74
C PHE A 131 -5.99 -23.92 -3.96
N LEU A 132 -6.54 -23.87 -5.19
CA LEU A 132 -7.74 -24.61 -5.56
C LEU A 132 -7.51 -26.13 -5.57
N GLU A 133 -6.26 -26.55 -5.78
CA GLU A 133 -5.78 -27.95 -5.83
C GLU A 133 -4.95 -28.32 -4.58
N TYR A 134 -4.77 -27.37 -3.66
CA TYR A 134 -4.09 -27.61 -2.39
C TYR A 134 -4.90 -28.60 -1.56
N GLU A 135 -4.21 -29.55 -0.95
CA GLU A 135 -4.79 -30.59 -0.12
C GLU A 135 -4.04 -30.67 1.21
N SER A 136 -4.79 -30.50 2.29
CA SER A 136 -4.31 -30.69 3.66
C SER A 136 -5.47 -31.10 4.57
N GLU A 137 -5.18 -31.90 5.58
CA GLU A 137 -6.14 -32.22 6.65
C GLU A 137 -6.15 -31.15 7.74
N LYS A 138 -5.12 -30.29 7.79
CA LYS A 138 -4.98 -29.24 8.80
C LYS A 138 -6.10 -28.20 8.65
N LYS A 139 -6.63 -27.76 9.80
CA LYS A 139 -7.57 -26.64 9.91
C LYS A 139 -6.91 -25.46 10.62
N TYR A 140 -7.40 -24.26 10.35
CA TYR A 140 -6.75 -23.02 10.76
C TYR A 140 -7.69 -22.13 11.57
N ASP A 141 -7.13 -21.40 12.53
CA ASP A 141 -7.84 -20.34 13.25
C ASP A 141 -8.11 -19.15 12.31
N TRP A 142 -7.22 -18.95 11.34
CA TRP A 142 -7.32 -17.86 10.37
C TRP A 142 -7.03 -18.36 8.95
N VAL A 143 -7.89 -18.00 8.01
CA VAL A 143 -7.65 -18.16 6.57
C VAL A 143 -7.68 -16.79 5.90
N LEU A 144 -6.62 -16.43 5.17
CA LEU A 144 -6.40 -15.07 4.66
C LEU A 144 -6.47 -15.05 3.13
N PHE A 145 -7.28 -14.13 2.59
CA PHE A 145 -7.28 -13.66 1.21
C PHE A 145 -6.94 -12.17 1.18
N ILE A 146 -5.66 -11.84 1.01
CA ILE A 146 -5.17 -10.45 0.99
C ILE A 146 -4.80 -10.06 -0.43
N GLY A 147 -5.71 -9.42 -1.16
CA GLY A 147 -5.54 -9.13 -2.60
C GLY A 147 -5.52 -10.42 -3.44
N VAL A 148 -6.59 -11.20 -3.35
CA VAL A 148 -6.72 -12.53 -3.98
C VAL A 148 -8.11 -12.77 -4.52
N LEU A 149 -9.16 -12.38 -3.80
CA LEU A 149 -10.55 -12.69 -4.17
C LEU A 149 -10.94 -12.05 -5.50
N GLU A 150 -10.40 -10.87 -5.81
CA GLU A 150 -10.59 -10.14 -7.06
C GLU A 150 -10.14 -10.94 -8.30
N TYR A 151 -9.17 -11.83 -8.13
CA TYR A 151 -8.60 -12.64 -9.21
C TYR A 151 -9.38 -13.94 -9.46
N ALA A 152 -10.43 -14.25 -8.70
CA ALA A 152 -11.16 -15.50 -8.85
C ALA A 152 -11.62 -15.79 -10.30
N PRO A 153 -12.19 -14.83 -11.06
CA PRO A 153 -12.61 -15.08 -12.44
C PRO A 153 -11.47 -15.41 -13.42
N LEU A 154 -10.21 -15.14 -13.07
CA LEU A 154 -9.05 -15.44 -13.90
C LEU A 154 -8.52 -16.85 -13.68
N PHE A 155 -8.57 -17.35 -12.45
CA PHE A 155 -7.89 -18.60 -12.07
C PHE A 155 -8.82 -19.75 -11.70
N SER A 156 -10.11 -19.49 -11.44
CA SER A 156 -11.10 -20.55 -11.26
C SER A 156 -11.86 -20.83 -12.55
N SER A 157 -11.94 -22.10 -12.92
CA SER A 157 -12.78 -22.59 -14.02
C SER A 157 -14.21 -22.93 -13.57
N ALA A 158 -14.56 -22.67 -12.31
CA ALA A 158 -15.90 -22.92 -11.78
C ALA A 158 -16.95 -22.01 -12.46
N SER A 159 -18.21 -22.44 -12.44
CA SER A 159 -19.32 -21.61 -12.93
C SER A 159 -19.52 -20.34 -12.10
N ASP A 160 -19.26 -20.44 -10.79
CA ASP A 160 -19.15 -19.31 -9.87
C ASP A 160 -17.73 -19.28 -9.27
N PRO A 161 -16.82 -18.50 -9.87
CA PRO A 161 -15.45 -18.38 -9.41
C PRO A 161 -15.32 -17.89 -7.97
N ILE A 162 -16.15 -16.92 -7.56
CA ILE A 162 -16.06 -16.30 -6.23
C ILE A 162 -16.50 -17.30 -5.17
N GLN A 163 -17.62 -17.98 -5.38
CA GLN A 163 -18.06 -19.07 -4.52
C GLN A 163 -16.97 -20.15 -4.38
N SER A 164 -16.30 -20.53 -5.49
CA SER A 164 -15.26 -21.55 -5.42
C SER A 164 -14.08 -21.16 -4.51
N TYR A 165 -13.68 -19.89 -4.48
CA TYR A 165 -12.64 -19.39 -3.58
C TYR A 165 -13.11 -19.41 -2.13
N LEU A 166 -14.32 -18.95 -1.87
CA LEU A 166 -14.90 -18.93 -0.52
C LEU A 166 -15.10 -20.35 0.04
N GLU A 167 -15.44 -21.33 -0.79
CA GLU A 167 -15.51 -22.74 -0.40
C GLU A 167 -14.13 -23.31 -0.05
N ILE A 168 -13.06 -22.90 -0.73
CA ILE A 168 -11.69 -23.26 -0.32
C ILE A 168 -11.36 -22.69 1.05
N ALA A 169 -11.68 -21.43 1.31
CA ALA A 169 -11.45 -20.87 2.63
C ALA A 169 -12.22 -21.63 3.71
N LYS A 170 -13.52 -21.84 3.50
CA LYS A 170 -14.39 -22.61 4.38
C LYS A 170 -13.87 -24.02 4.65
N LYS A 171 -13.38 -24.72 3.61
CA LYS A 171 -12.78 -26.05 3.72
C LYS A 171 -11.67 -26.08 4.76
N TYR A 172 -10.90 -25.01 4.93
CA TYR A 172 -9.73 -25.00 5.83
C TYR A 172 -9.98 -24.36 7.20
N LEU A 173 -11.15 -23.79 7.45
CA LEU A 173 -11.44 -23.19 8.76
C LEU A 173 -11.66 -24.25 9.85
N LYS A 174 -11.16 -23.96 11.06
CA LYS A 174 -11.66 -24.56 12.31
C LYS A 174 -13.11 -24.12 12.54
N PRO A 175 -13.89 -24.80 13.41
CA PRO A 175 -15.26 -24.38 13.72
C PRO A 175 -15.42 -22.93 14.20
N SER A 176 -14.41 -22.39 14.91
CA SER A 176 -14.34 -20.98 15.35
C SER A 176 -13.34 -20.15 14.53
N GLY A 177 -12.92 -20.68 13.38
CA GLY A 177 -11.96 -20.03 12.51
C GLY A 177 -12.57 -18.82 11.80
N LYS A 178 -11.71 -17.89 11.41
CA LYS A 178 -12.10 -16.64 10.73
C LYS A 178 -11.50 -16.57 9.34
N LEU A 179 -12.33 -16.20 8.37
CA LEU A 179 -11.88 -15.76 7.06
C LEU A 179 -11.52 -14.27 7.15
N VAL A 180 -10.36 -13.90 6.62
CA VAL A 180 -9.94 -12.50 6.47
C VAL A 180 -9.86 -12.19 4.98
N VAL A 181 -10.58 -11.16 4.54
CA VAL A 181 -10.53 -10.67 3.15
C VAL A 181 -10.05 -9.22 3.15
N ALA A 182 -8.99 -8.92 2.42
CA ALA A 182 -8.61 -7.54 2.11
C ALA A 182 -8.65 -7.30 0.61
N ILE A 183 -9.36 -6.25 0.20
CA ILE A 183 -9.67 -5.97 -1.21
C ILE A 183 -9.98 -4.49 -1.43
N GLU A 184 -9.77 -4.01 -2.64
CA GLU A 184 -10.22 -2.70 -3.10
C GLU A 184 -11.75 -2.61 -3.09
N ASN A 185 -12.26 -1.43 -2.76
CA ASN A 185 -13.68 -1.13 -2.89
C ASN A 185 -13.97 -0.61 -4.29
N LYS A 186 -14.89 -1.24 -5.04
CA LYS A 186 -15.34 -0.78 -6.36
C LYS A 186 -15.72 0.72 -6.38
N LEU A 187 -16.26 1.22 -5.27
CA LEU A 187 -16.75 2.59 -5.11
C LEU A 187 -15.81 3.47 -4.27
N GLY A 188 -14.53 3.12 -4.14
CA GLY A 188 -13.55 3.93 -3.42
C GLY A 188 -13.52 5.38 -3.90
N LEU A 189 -13.52 6.34 -2.97
CA LEU A 189 -13.53 7.79 -3.26
C LEU A 189 -12.43 8.19 -4.24
N LYS A 190 -11.26 7.53 -4.16
CA LYS A 190 -10.13 7.78 -5.05
C LYS A 190 -10.48 7.64 -6.53
N TYR A 191 -11.41 6.75 -6.89
CA TYR A 191 -11.84 6.55 -8.28
C TYR A 191 -12.72 7.71 -8.77
N PHE A 192 -13.60 8.24 -7.92
CA PHE A 192 -14.32 9.48 -8.20
C PHE A 192 -13.38 10.69 -8.28
N ASN A 193 -12.22 10.61 -7.63
CA ASN A 193 -11.18 11.63 -7.64
C ASN A 193 -10.14 11.46 -8.75
N GLY A 194 -10.38 10.57 -9.72
CA GLY A 194 -9.57 10.44 -10.93
C GLY A 194 -8.44 9.40 -10.88
N CYS A 195 -8.35 8.59 -9.83
CA CYS A 195 -7.46 7.42 -9.84
C CYS A 195 -7.99 6.36 -10.82
N ALA A 196 -7.09 5.67 -11.50
CA ALA A 196 -7.40 4.50 -12.31
C ALA A 196 -7.71 3.28 -11.44
N GLU A 197 -8.48 2.34 -11.98
CA GLU A 197 -8.71 1.04 -11.35
C GLU A 197 -7.38 0.27 -11.21
N ASP A 198 -7.12 -0.28 -10.01
CA ASP A 198 -5.78 -0.73 -9.59
C ASP A 198 -5.22 -1.92 -10.39
N HIS A 199 -6.04 -2.67 -11.12
CA HIS A 199 -5.63 -3.89 -11.83
C HIS A 199 -5.59 -3.70 -13.35
N LEU A 200 -6.50 -2.88 -13.87
CA LEU A 200 -6.69 -2.67 -15.30
C LEU A 200 -6.20 -1.29 -15.77
N ASP A 201 -5.76 -0.44 -14.84
CA ASP A 201 -5.19 0.89 -15.09
C ASP A 201 -6.09 1.77 -15.98
N GLU A 202 -7.39 1.71 -15.72
CA GLU A 202 -8.40 2.46 -16.46
C GLU A 202 -9.30 3.29 -15.53
N ILE A 203 -9.41 4.59 -15.83
CA ILE A 203 -10.25 5.54 -15.08
C ILE A 203 -11.72 5.16 -15.24
N ASN A 204 -12.49 5.31 -14.16
CA ASN A 204 -13.92 5.00 -14.06
C ASN A 204 -14.32 3.53 -14.29
N LEU A 205 -13.40 2.62 -14.61
CA LEU A 205 -13.73 1.23 -14.94
C LEU A 205 -14.51 0.54 -13.81
N SER A 206 -14.07 0.75 -12.57
CA SER A 206 -14.71 0.17 -11.37
C SER A 206 -16.11 0.70 -11.15
N ILE A 207 -16.29 2.02 -11.11
CA ILE A 207 -17.57 2.69 -10.83
C ILE A 207 -18.60 2.52 -11.95
N GLU A 208 -18.16 2.32 -13.21
CA GLU A 208 -19.02 2.01 -14.35
C GLU A 208 -19.25 0.50 -14.53
N ASN A 209 -18.60 -0.33 -13.69
CA ASN A 209 -18.68 -1.79 -13.72
C ASN A 209 -18.36 -2.38 -15.11
N ARG A 210 -17.33 -1.85 -15.79
CA ARG A 210 -16.90 -2.28 -17.13
C ARG A 210 -15.95 -3.48 -17.14
N TYR A 211 -16.02 -4.32 -16.12
CA TYR A 211 -15.23 -5.55 -16.03
C TYR A 211 -15.62 -6.54 -17.12
N LYS A 212 -14.63 -7.30 -17.62
CA LYS A 212 -14.87 -8.40 -18.56
C LYS A 212 -15.25 -9.65 -17.77
N LYS A 213 -15.85 -10.64 -18.44
CA LYS A 213 -16.20 -11.92 -17.80
C LYS A 213 -14.98 -12.62 -17.18
N VAL A 214 -13.82 -12.52 -17.83
CA VAL A 214 -12.54 -13.06 -17.38
C VAL A 214 -11.57 -11.90 -17.21
N SER A 215 -11.64 -11.25 -16.05
CA SER A 215 -10.74 -10.19 -15.60
C SER A 215 -10.73 -10.16 -14.07
N PRO A 216 -9.80 -9.43 -13.44
CA PRO A 216 -9.97 -9.04 -12.05
C PRO A 216 -11.29 -8.29 -11.88
N ILE A 217 -11.94 -8.44 -10.73
CA ILE A 217 -13.18 -7.75 -10.37
C ILE A 217 -13.12 -7.26 -8.92
N THR A 218 -13.77 -6.14 -8.64
CA THR A 218 -13.91 -5.63 -7.27
C THR A 218 -15.38 -5.49 -6.91
N PHE A 219 -15.66 -5.23 -5.63
CA PHE A 219 -17.01 -5.19 -5.08
C PHE A 219 -17.22 -3.93 -4.23
N GLY A 220 -18.43 -3.38 -4.27
CA GLY A 220 -18.88 -2.42 -3.26
C GLY A 220 -19.14 -3.09 -1.91
N LYS A 221 -19.19 -2.31 -0.83
CA LYS A 221 -19.45 -2.81 0.54
C LYS A 221 -20.67 -3.73 0.62
N LYS A 222 -21.80 -3.30 0.03
CA LYS A 222 -23.04 -4.09 -0.03
C LYS A 222 -22.87 -5.40 -0.81
N GLU A 223 -22.22 -5.35 -1.96
CA GLU A 223 -22.01 -6.52 -2.83
C GLU A 223 -21.18 -7.59 -2.12
N ILE A 224 -20.02 -7.21 -1.55
CA ILE A 224 -19.15 -8.18 -0.86
C ILE A 224 -19.79 -8.76 0.40
N LYS A 225 -20.54 -7.96 1.16
CA LYS A 225 -21.29 -8.45 2.32
C LYS A 225 -22.35 -9.48 1.91
N GLN A 226 -23.06 -9.23 0.81
CA GLN A 226 -24.04 -10.19 0.27
C GLN A 226 -23.37 -11.48 -0.21
N LEU A 227 -22.23 -11.38 -0.89
CA LEU A 227 -21.46 -12.53 -1.35
C LEU A 227 -20.98 -13.40 -0.17
N LEU A 228 -20.42 -12.79 0.88
CA LEU A 228 -19.99 -13.49 2.09
C LEU A 228 -21.18 -14.19 2.78
N ASN A 229 -22.28 -13.46 3.00
CA ASN A 229 -23.48 -14.01 3.63
C ASN A 229 -24.07 -15.19 2.83
N ALA A 230 -24.11 -15.08 1.49
CA ALA A 230 -24.60 -16.14 0.61
C ALA A 230 -23.76 -17.42 0.66
N ASN A 231 -22.51 -17.32 1.11
CA ASN A 231 -21.57 -18.44 1.29
C ASN A 231 -21.46 -18.89 2.76
N GLY A 232 -22.42 -18.50 3.62
CA GLY A 232 -22.50 -18.93 5.02
C GLY A 232 -21.66 -18.13 6.02
N PHE A 233 -21.00 -17.06 5.57
CA PHE A 233 -20.29 -16.14 6.45
C PHE A 233 -21.23 -15.06 6.97
N LEU A 234 -22.07 -15.42 7.95
CA LEU A 234 -23.21 -14.58 8.39
C LEU A 234 -22.81 -13.45 9.34
N SER A 235 -21.67 -13.55 10.01
CA SER A 235 -21.12 -12.52 10.88
C SER A 235 -19.89 -11.91 10.22
N THR A 236 -19.92 -10.60 9.99
CA THR A 236 -18.85 -9.85 9.32
C THR A 236 -18.52 -8.59 10.11
N LYS A 237 -17.22 -8.35 10.33
CA LYS A 237 -16.68 -7.09 10.85
C LYS A 237 -15.85 -6.41 9.78
N PHE A 238 -16.09 -5.12 9.56
CA PHE A 238 -15.36 -4.32 8.60
C PHE A 238 -14.36 -3.43 9.30
N PHE A 239 -13.18 -3.34 8.70
CA PHE A 239 -12.17 -2.32 8.95
C PHE A 239 -11.89 -1.60 7.63
N TYR A 240 -11.51 -0.33 7.73
CA TYR A 240 -11.28 0.55 6.60
C TYR A 240 -9.82 1.01 6.61
N PRO A 241 -8.94 0.34 5.87
CA PRO A 241 -7.55 0.74 5.74
C PRO A 241 -7.40 1.92 4.77
N PHE A 242 -6.56 2.88 5.16
CA PHE A 242 -6.29 4.12 4.45
C PHE A 242 -4.77 4.34 4.30
N PRO A 243 -4.28 4.80 3.13
CA PRO A 243 -5.05 5.18 1.94
C PRO A 243 -5.73 4.00 1.22
N ASP A 244 -5.28 2.77 1.49
CA ASP A 244 -5.90 1.51 1.06
C ASP A 244 -5.29 0.33 1.86
N TYR A 245 -5.70 -0.91 1.54
CA TYR A 245 -5.18 -2.11 2.21
C TYR A 245 -3.74 -2.48 1.81
N LYS A 246 -3.19 -1.91 0.72
CA LYS A 246 -1.83 -2.22 0.26
C LYS A 246 -0.81 -1.58 1.18
N LEU A 247 -0.92 -0.27 1.44
CA LEU A 247 0.03 0.46 2.27
C LEU A 247 -0.68 1.26 3.38
N PRO A 248 -1.41 0.61 4.30
CA PRO A 248 -2.20 1.32 5.30
C PRO A 248 -1.32 2.07 6.31
N VAL A 249 -1.67 3.33 6.54
CA VAL A 249 -1.17 4.15 7.66
C VAL A 249 -2.25 4.38 8.71
N LEU A 250 -3.53 4.36 8.32
CA LEU A 250 -4.67 4.47 9.22
C LEU A 250 -5.58 3.28 8.99
N ILE A 251 -6.07 2.66 10.06
CA ILE A 251 -7.11 1.63 9.99
C ILE A 251 -8.21 2.05 10.95
N LEU A 252 -9.40 2.26 10.38
CA LEU A 252 -10.61 2.58 11.13
C LEU A 252 -11.43 1.31 11.34
N ASP A 253 -11.91 1.09 12.57
CA ASP A 253 -12.96 0.13 12.86
C ASP A 253 -14.31 0.69 12.37
N ASP A 254 -15.28 -0.16 12.04
CA ASP A 254 -16.64 0.24 11.71
C ASP A 254 -17.27 1.14 12.78
N GLU A 255 -16.97 0.86 14.06
CA GLU A 255 -17.47 1.63 15.20
C GLU A 255 -16.97 3.08 15.23
N SER A 256 -15.80 3.38 14.63
CA SER A 256 -15.25 4.74 14.62
C SER A 256 -16.14 5.77 13.93
N PHE A 257 -17.02 5.34 13.04
CA PHE A 257 -17.94 6.22 12.32
C PHE A 257 -19.19 6.58 13.13
N ASN A 258 -19.50 5.82 14.18
CA ASN A 258 -20.59 6.14 15.11
C ASN A 258 -20.16 7.17 16.17
N GLU A 259 -18.86 7.28 16.41
CA GLU A 259 -18.28 8.22 17.36
C GLU A 259 -18.14 9.61 16.75
N ALA A 260 -18.62 10.63 17.47
CA ALA A 260 -18.71 11.98 16.93
C ALA A 260 -17.33 12.50 16.49
N ASN A 261 -17.21 12.75 15.18
CA ASN A 261 -16.13 13.46 14.49
C ASN A 261 -14.72 12.81 14.46
N ILE A 262 -14.43 11.70 15.15
CA ILE A 262 -13.08 11.10 15.11
C ILE A 262 -12.67 10.69 13.70
N SER A 263 -13.52 9.96 12.97
CA SER A 263 -13.23 9.58 11.59
C SER A 263 -13.14 10.78 10.66
N GLN A 264 -13.92 11.85 10.90
CA GLN A 264 -13.81 13.11 10.14
C GLN A 264 -12.43 13.73 10.28
N GLU A 265 -11.93 13.82 11.51
CA GLU A 265 -10.63 14.42 11.80
C GLU A 265 -9.47 13.56 11.30
N LEU A 266 -9.51 12.24 11.54
CA LEU A 266 -8.44 11.34 11.10
C LEU A 266 -8.33 11.27 9.58
N LEU A 267 -9.45 11.19 8.87
CA LEU A 267 -9.46 11.14 7.40
C LEU A 267 -9.07 12.46 6.75
N SER A 268 -9.18 13.59 7.44
CA SER A 268 -8.69 14.88 6.94
C SER A 268 -7.17 14.90 6.72
N SER A 269 -6.43 13.97 7.31
CA SER A 269 -4.97 13.87 7.16
C SER A 269 -4.52 12.89 6.06
N ILE A 270 -5.46 12.19 5.42
CA ILE A 270 -5.20 11.10 4.48
C ILE A 270 -5.38 11.58 3.05
N GLN A 271 -4.53 11.10 2.14
CA GLN A 271 -4.72 11.22 0.70
C GLN A 271 -4.55 9.88 0.00
N SER A 272 -5.43 9.59 -0.93
CA SER A 272 -5.30 8.44 -1.81
C SER A 272 -4.12 8.56 -2.79
N ARG A 273 -3.61 7.40 -3.21
CA ARG A 273 -2.55 7.28 -4.22
C ARG A 273 -3.06 6.51 -5.41
N ASP A 274 -2.63 6.95 -6.59
CA ASP A 274 -2.72 6.16 -7.81
C ASP A 274 -1.35 5.50 -8.05
N TYR A 275 -1.33 4.17 -8.07
CA TYR A 275 -0.09 3.40 -8.22
C TYR A 275 0.46 3.39 -9.65
N SER A 276 -0.33 3.81 -10.65
CA SER A 276 0.13 4.06 -12.02
C SER A 276 0.93 5.37 -12.15
N GLY A 277 0.92 6.21 -11.10
CA GLY A 277 1.62 7.50 -11.07
C GLY A 277 0.76 8.71 -11.46
N ARG A 278 -0.56 8.54 -11.66
CA ARG A 278 -1.46 9.67 -11.94
C ARG A 278 -1.65 10.57 -10.73
N THR A 279 -1.28 11.83 -10.90
CA THR A 279 -1.37 12.87 -9.89
C THR A 279 -2.58 13.78 -10.04
N GLY A 280 -3.29 13.71 -11.16
CA GLY A 280 -4.51 14.47 -11.41
C GLY A 280 -5.61 14.20 -10.37
N ARG A 281 -6.18 15.24 -9.77
CA ARG A 281 -7.33 15.14 -8.82
C ARG A 281 -8.47 16.09 -9.21
N VAL A 282 -9.71 15.69 -8.89
CA VAL A 282 -10.92 16.49 -9.12
C VAL A 282 -11.19 17.40 -7.91
N PHE A 283 -11.00 16.87 -6.71
CA PHE A 283 -11.26 17.51 -5.43
C PHE A 283 -10.21 17.15 -4.38
N GLU A 284 -10.16 17.91 -3.29
CA GLU A 284 -9.30 17.61 -2.14
C GLU A 284 -10.02 16.66 -1.17
N GLU A 285 -9.45 15.47 -0.95
CA GLU A 285 -10.05 14.43 -0.11
C GLU A 285 -10.17 14.85 1.35
N SER A 286 -9.20 15.63 1.85
CA SER A 286 -9.24 16.11 3.24
C SER A 286 -10.46 16.98 3.56
N LEU A 287 -11.06 17.60 2.54
CA LEU A 287 -12.28 18.41 2.66
C LEU A 287 -13.55 17.62 2.34
N VAL A 288 -13.44 16.54 1.58
CA VAL A 288 -14.58 15.69 1.20
C VAL A 288 -14.89 14.65 2.26
N TRP A 289 -13.88 13.99 2.84
CA TRP A 289 -14.09 12.96 3.87
C TRP A 289 -14.97 13.40 5.05
N PRO A 290 -14.79 14.62 5.62
CA PRO A 290 -15.65 15.10 6.68
C PRO A 290 -17.12 15.16 6.27
N GLU A 291 -17.42 15.59 5.04
CA GLU A 291 -18.79 15.67 4.52
C GLU A 291 -19.37 14.27 4.26
N LEU A 292 -18.57 13.32 3.78
CA LEU A 292 -19.02 11.93 3.62
C LEU A 292 -19.35 11.26 4.96
N CYS A 293 -18.57 11.56 6.01
CA CYS A 293 -18.85 11.05 7.35
C CYS A 293 -20.13 11.65 7.93
N LYS A 294 -20.35 12.97 7.77
CA LYS A 294 -21.58 13.64 8.22
C LYS A 294 -22.86 13.11 7.58
N ASN A 295 -22.74 12.47 6.42
CA ASN A 295 -23.86 11.92 5.66
C ASN A 295 -23.91 10.38 5.70
N ASP A 296 -23.16 9.73 6.59
CA ASP A 296 -23.15 8.28 6.79
C ASP A 296 -22.81 7.46 5.53
N ILE A 297 -21.98 8.01 4.63
CA ILE A 297 -21.57 7.34 3.37
C ILE A 297 -20.06 7.08 3.28
N ALA A 298 -19.26 7.54 4.25
CA ALA A 298 -17.81 7.39 4.21
C ALA A 298 -17.35 5.92 4.18
N GLN A 299 -18.04 5.03 4.88
CA GLN A 299 -17.74 3.60 4.86
C GLN A 299 -17.95 2.97 3.48
N ASP A 300 -19.03 3.32 2.78
CA ASP A 300 -19.33 2.83 1.43
C ASP A 300 -18.36 3.36 0.37
N LEU A 301 -17.71 4.51 0.64
CA LEU A 301 -16.74 5.15 -0.24
C LEU A 301 -15.28 4.97 0.20
N SER A 302 -15.01 4.25 1.29
CA SER A 302 -13.64 3.95 1.73
C SER A 302 -12.89 3.20 0.62
N ASN A 303 -11.60 3.50 0.40
CA ASN A 303 -10.90 2.99 -0.80
C ASN A 303 -10.70 1.47 -0.82
N SER A 304 -10.79 0.81 0.34
CA SER A 304 -10.57 -0.62 0.49
C SER A 304 -11.25 -1.13 1.76
N PHE A 305 -11.38 -2.45 1.86
CA PHE A 305 -11.90 -3.13 3.04
C PHE A 305 -10.88 -4.11 3.57
N LEU A 306 -10.87 -4.27 4.89
CA LEU A 306 -10.36 -5.44 5.59
C LEU A 306 -11.53 -6.05 6.35
N ILE A 307 -11.92 -7.26 5.98
CA ILE A 307 -13.14 -7.91 6.46
C ILE A 307 -12.75 -9.15 7.24
N VAL A 308 -13.28 -9.28 8.45
CA VAL A 308 -13.23 -10.52 9.24
C VAL A 308 -14.60 -11.15 9.17
N ALA A 309 -14.66 -12.40 8.70
CA ALA A 309 -15.88 -13.10 8.42
C ALA A 309 -15.89 -14.46 9.15
N GLU A 310 -16.93 -14.70 9.93
CA GLU A 310 -17.13 -15.95 10.67
C GLU A 310 -18.16 -16.81 9.94
N TYR A 311 -17.80 -18.08 9.79
CA TYR A 311 -18.71 -19.07 9.23
C TYR A 311 -19.68 -19.55 10.31
N SER A 312 -20.98 -19.60 10.00
CA SER A 312 -21.97 -20.21 10.87
C SER A 312 -22.94 -21.08 10.07
N ASP A 313 -23.04 -22.36 10.45
CA ASP A 313 -24.07 -23.27 9.94
C ASP A 313 -25.47 -22.95 10.50
N ILE A 314 -25.57 -22.08 11.51
CA ILE A 314 -26.82 -21.74 12.20
C ILE A 314 -27.03 -20.22 12.14
N SER A 315 -28.12 -19.79 11.52
CA SER A 315 -28.59 -18.41 11.60
C SER A 315 -29.00 -18.08 13.04
N GLY A 316 -28.12 -17.46 13.83
CA GLY A 316 -28.48 -16.92 15.15
C GLY A 316 -27.58 -17.28 16.34
N GLY A 317 -26.35 -17.79 16.15
CA GLY A 317 -25.38 -17.89 17.24
C GLY A 317 -24.79 -16.52 17.59
N THR A 318 -24.88 -16.10 18.86
CA THR A 318 -24.14 -14.94 19.37
C THR A 318 -22.65 -15.26 19.44
N SER A 319 -21.82 -14.56 18.67
CA SER A 319 -20.37 -14.68 18.71
C SER A 319 -19.83 -14.11 20.03
N ASN A 320 -19.12 -14.94 20.80
CA ASN A 320 -18.42 -14.52 22.03
C ASN A 320 -16.98 -14.07 21.73
N ASP A 321 -16.71 -13.60 20.52
CA ASP A 321 -15.35 -13.48 20.00
C ASP A 321 -14.69 -12.12 20.30
N THR A 322 -13.43 -12.17 20.71
CA THR A 322 -12.72 -11.03 21.33
C THR A 322 -12.39 -9.90 20.36
N ILE A 323 -12.33 -10.15 19.04
CA ILE A 323 -12.15 -9.12 18.01
C ILE A 323 -13.35 -8.17 17.96
N PHE A 324 -14.54 -8.67 18.31
CA PHE A 324 -15.78 -7.91 18.38
C PHE A 324 -15.97 -7.20 19.73
N GLN A 325 -15.04 -7.39 20.68
CA GLN A 325 -15.13 -6.86 22.04
C GLN A 325 -13.99 -5.88 22.39
N LYS A 326 -13.19 -5.48 21.40
CA LYS A 326 -12.07 -4.56 21.63
C LYS A 326 -12.51 -3.10 21.49
N ASN A 327 -12.12 -2.33 22.50
CA ASN A 327 -12.30 -0.88 22.58
C ASN A 327 -11.46 -0.07 21.56
N ILE A 328 -10.62 -0.69 20.71
CA ILE A 328 -9.78 0.05 19.77
C ILE A 328 -10.61 0.37 18.52
N ILE A 329 -10.96 1.64 18.34
CA ILE A 329 -11.78 2.11 17.22
C ILE A 329 -10.93 2.63 16.04
N ALA A 330 -9.67 2.99 16.27
CA ALA A 330 -8.74 3.37 15.21
C ALA A 330 -7.28 3.07 15.57
N SER A 331 -6.46 2.82 14.55
CA SER A 331 -5.01 2.65 14.68
C SER A 331 -4.27 3.42 13.60
N TYR A 332 -3.26 4.19 13.98
CA TYR A 332 -2.41 4.94 13.05
C TYR A 332 -0.95 4.48 13.18
N TYR A 333 -0.28 4.24 12.06
CA TYR A 333 1.08 3.72 11.99
C TYR A 333 1.99 4.71 11.27
N ASN A 334 3.04 5.16 11.94
CA ASN A 334 4.05 6.01 11.32
C ASN A 334 5.35 5.20 11.15
N CYS A 335 5.51 4.70 9.92
CA CYS A 335 6.58 3.80 9.52
C CYS A 335 7.68 4.47 8.66
N HIS A 336 7.48 5.73 8.24
CA HIS A 336 8.42 6.49 7.41
C HIS A 336 9.53 7.14 8.26
N ARG A 337 10.16 6.33 9.10
CA ARG A 337 11.24 6.71 10.01
C ARG A 337 12.17 5.52 10.22
N ASN A 338 13.31 5.76 10.87
CA ASN A 338 14.20 4.67 11.25
C ASN A 338 13.42 3.65 12.11
N SER A 339 13.77 2.37 11.96
CA SER A 339 13.10 1.27 12.66
C SER A 339 12.98 1.47 14.18
N ALA A 340 13.91 2.16 14.83
CA ALA A 340 13.88 2.47 16.26
C ALA A 340 12.80 3.49 16.67
N PHE A 341 12.23 4.21 15.71
CA PHE A 341 11.27 5.28 15.95
C PHE A 341 9.88 4.99 15.38
N VAL A 342 9.64 3.80 14.82
CA VAL A 342 8.32 3.44 14.32
C VAL A 342 7.31 3.37 15.46
N THR A 343 6.15 4.00 15.28
CA THR A 343 5.09 4.04 16.31
C THR A 343 3.76 3.53 15.81
N GLU A 344 2.94 3.12 16.77
CA GLU A 344 1.52 2.91 16.65
C GLU A 344 0.81 3.89 17.59
N THR A 345 -0.21 4.58 17.07
CA THR A 345 -1.18 5.35 17.85
C THR A 345 -2.49 4.57 17.84
N ARG A 346 -3.05 4.28 19.01
CA ARG A 346 -4.35 3.62 19.17
C ARG A 346 -5.35 4.56 19.81
N PHE A 347 -6.57 4.54 19.30
CA PHE A 347 -7.71 5.26 19.84
C PHE A 347 -8.62 4.25 20.54
N ASN A 348 -8.64 4.31 21.87
CA ASN A 348 -9.38 3.37 22.70
C ASN A 348 -10.64 4.06 23.23
N HIS A 349 -11.81 3.51 22.95
CA HIS A 349 -13.10 4.01 23.41
C HIS A 349 -13.63 3.16 24.56
N ASP A 350 -13.83 3.75 25.73
CA ASP A 350 -14.35 3.05 26.92
C ASP A 350 -15.89 3.12 27.07
N GLY A 351 -16.57 3.69 26.06
CA GLY A 351 -18.01 3.94 26.06
C GLY A 351 -18.40 5.36 26.49
N GLN A 352 -17.47 6.16 27.00
CA GLN A 352 -17.70 7.56 27.37
C GLN A 352 -16.68 8.52 26.75
N SER A 353 -15.42 8.09 26.70
CA SER A 353 -14.30 8.92 26.26
C SER A 353 -13.36 8.10 25.38
N ILE A 354 -12.56 8.82 24.59
CA ILE A 354 -11.53 8.21 23.76
C ILE A 354 -10.17 8.54 24.37
N THR A 355 -9.37 7.52 24.69
CA THR A 355 -7.97 7.67 25.10
C THR A 355 -7.07 7.35 23.92
N VAL A 356 -6.16 8.27 23.61
CA VAL A 356 -5.13 8.12 22.58
C VAL A 356 -3.84 7.65 23.24
N SER A 357 -3.39 6.46 22.88
CA SER A 357 -2.12 5.91 23.33
C SER A 357 -1.16 5.77 22.15
N LYS A 358 0.03 6.39 22.23
CA LYS A 358 1.09 6.29 21.22
C LYS A 358 2.30 5.61 21.80
N SER A 359 2.81 4.60 21.10
CA SER A 359 3.98 3.84 21.58
C SER A 359 4.87 3.38 20.44
N LYS A 360 6.14 3.16 20.76
CA LYS A 360 7.10 2.51 19.84
C LYS A 360 6.69 1.06 19.60
N ILE A 361 6.60 0.66 18.33
CA ILE A 361 6.30 -0.74 17.99
C ILE A 361 7.54 -1.61 18.06
N ASN A 362 8.68 -1.05 17.65
CA ASN A 362 9.95 -1.75 17.65
C ASN A 362 10.76 -1.40 18.91
N LYS A 363 11.34 -2.41 19.56
CA LYS A 363 12.08 -2.24 20.83
C LYS A 363 13.56 -1.88 20.64
N CYS A 364 14.01 -1.69 19.39
CA CYS A 364 15.37 -1.27 19.11
C CYS A 364 15.68 0.10 19.74
N LYS A 365 16.82 0.20 20.44
CA LYS A 365 17.26 1.48 21.01
C LYS A 365 17.91 2.34 19.92
N PRO A 366 17.53 3.62 19.79
CA PRO A 366 18.23 4.52 18.88
C PRO A 366 19.65 4.80 19.38
N GLN A 367 20.59 4.97 18.45
CA GLN A 367 21.97 5.39 18.74
C GLN A 367 22.13 6.90 18.62
N ASN A 368 21.19 7.67 19.18
CA ASN A 368 21.25 9.13 19.16
C ASN A 368 20.66 9.73 20.45
N ASP A 369 20.82 11.04 20.56
CA ASP A 369 20.37 11.92 21.65
C ASP A 369 18.89 12.33 21.57
N ILE A 370 18.17 11.86 20.54
CA ILE A 370 16.75 12.14 20.35
C ILE A 370 15.94 11.04 21.03
N VAL A 371 15.03 11.46 21.89
CA VAL A 371 14.12 10.57 22.61
C VAL A 371 12.74 10.67 21.98
N LEU A 372 12.16 9.50 21.68
CA LEU A 372 10.76 9.36 21.32
C LEU A 372 10.00 8.80 22.51
N LEU A 373 9.08 9.61 23.04
CA LEU A 373 8.26 9.32 24.21
C LEU A 373 7.04 8.50 23.83
N ASP A 374 6.67 7.57 24.71
CA ASP A 374 5.33 6.97 24.67
C ASP A 374 4.37 8.00 25.29
N LEU A 375 3.17 8.13 24.71
CA LEU A 375 2.18 9.12 25.11
C LEU A 375 0.86 8.44 25.43
N GLU A 376 0.16 8.94 26.44
CA GLU A 376 -1.22 8.60 26.73
C GLU A 376 -1.95 9.89 27.11
N GLN A 377 -3.04 10.17 26.42
CA GLN A 377 -3.81 11.40 26.62
C GLN A 377 -5.26 11.21 26.17
N GLU A 378 -6.16 12.00 26.75
CA GLU A 378 -7.55 12.09 26.29
C GLU A 378 -7.60 12.66 24.86
N TYR A 379 -8.49 12.12 24.04
CA TYR A 379 -8.84 12.68 22.75
C TYR A 379 -9.81 13.84 22.92
N VAL A 380 -9.44 14.99 22.39
CA VAL A 380 -10.34 16.15 22.34
C VAL A 380 -10.74 16.39 20.90
N SER A 381 -12.04 16.28 20.59
CA SER A 381 -12.56 16.59 19.25
C SER A 381 -12.43 18.09 18.95
N GLY A 382 -12.23 18.40 17.67
CA GLY A 382 -12.01 19.73 17.12
C GLY A 382 -10.98 19.68 16.00
N LYS A 383 -11.03 20.67 15.10
CA LYS A 383 -10.03 20.80 14.03
C LYS A 383 -8.66 21.12 14.63
N SER A 384 -7.61 20.53 14.06
CA SER A 384 -6.27 21.06 14.28
C SER A 384 -6.12 22.41 13.55
N LEU A 385 -5.17 23.24 14.00
CA LEU A 385 -4.83 24.47 13.28
C LEU A 385 -4.42 24.18 11.83
N GLN A 386 -3.78 23.04 11.56
CA GLN A 386 -3.48 22.60 10.19
C GLN A 386 -4.76 22.44 9.36
N ASN A 387 -5.81 21.83 9.90
CA ASN A 387 -7.07 21.69 9.17
C ASN A 387 -7.77 23.05 8.95
N GLU A 388 -7.64 23.97 9.90
CA GLU A 388 -8.15 25.34 9.74
C GLU A 388 -7.40 26.08 8.62
N LEU A 389 -6.06 26.01 8.60
CA LEU A 389 -5.22 26.57 7.53
C LEU A 389 -5.60 25.99 6.15
N GLU A 390 -5.83 24.68 6.06
CA GLU A 390 -6.26 24.03 4.82
C GLU A 390 -7.62 24.55 4.36
N GLN A 391 -8.60 24.61 5.26
CA GLN A 391 -9.92 25.13 4.95
C GLN A 391 -9.85 26.60 4.47
N GLU A 392 -9.11 27.43 5.19
CA GLU A 392 -8.91 28.85 4.88
C GLU A 392 -8.31 29.07 3.50
N TRP A 393 -7.28 28.30 3.13
CA TRP A 393 -6.70 28.40 1.79
C TRP A 393 -7.70 28.05 0.71
N ASN A 394 -8.43 26.94 0.90
CA ASN A 394 -9.33 26.45 -0.12
C ASN A 394 -10.54 27.39 -0.30
N ILE A 395 -10.93 28.14 0.74
CA ILE A 395 -11.93 29.22 0.65
C ILE A 395 -11.32 30.47 0.00
N TYR A 396 -10.37 31.13 0.67
CA TYR A 396 -9.98 32.50 0.36
C TYR A 396 -8.77 32.61 -0.58
N LYS A 397 -7.89 31.60 -0.60
CA LYS A 397 -6.68 31.58 -1.43
C LYS A 397 -5.80 32.82 -1.18
N ASN A 398 -5.72 33.22 0.10
CA ASN A 398 -5.15 34.48 0.52
C ASN A 398 -4.10 34.26 1.61
N LEU A 399 -2.89 34.76 1.36
CA LEU A 399 -1.77 34.71 2.29
C LEU A 399 -2.02 35.53 3.57
N ASP A 400 -2.78 36.63 3.49
CA ASP A 400 -3.08 37.44 4.67
C ASP A 400 -3.90 36.66 5.69
N SER A 401 -4.80 35.77 5.25
CA SER A 401 -5.57 34.92 6.17
C SER A 401 -4.65 33.92 6.86
N PHE A 402 -3.73 33.27 6.13
CA PHE A 402 -2.71 32.39 6.70
C PHE A 402 -1.91 33.07 7.80
N MET A 403 -1.49 34.30 7.55
CA MET A 403 -0.70 35.06 8.53
C MET A 403 -1.45 35.29 9.84
N ILE A 404 -2.78 35.34 9.86
CA ILE A 404 -3.56 35.45 11.10
C ILE A 404 -3.40 34.17 11.93
N TYR A 405 -3.64 33.00 11.32
CA TYR A 405 -3.51 31.69 11.96
C TYR A 405 -2.07 31.39 12.41
N TYR A 406 -1.08 31.70 11.58
CA TYR A 406 0.33 31.56 11.97
C TYR A 406 0.72 32.52 13.10
N LYS A 407 0.19 33.75 13.15
CA LYS A 407 0.42 34.66 14.28
C LYS A 407 -0.19 34.12 15.56
N HIS A 408 -1.39 33.52 15.52
CA HIS A 408 -2.01 32.90 16.70
C HIS A 408 -1.15 31.75 17.25
N TRP A 409 -0.67 30.87 16.37
CA TRP A 409 0.26 29.80 16.76
C TRP A 409 1.62 30.33 17.23
N PHE A 410 2.17 31.34 16.56
CA PHE A 410 3.43 31.93 16.97
C PHE A 410 3.32 32.61 18.34
N ASN A 411 2.20 33.27 18.64
CA ASN A 411 1.93 33.81 19.98
C ASN A 411 1.90 32.68 21.04
N LEU A 412 1.33 31.52 20.72
CA LEU A 412 1.41 30.35 21.59
C LEU A 412 2.88 29.92 21.83
N LEU A 413 3.72 29.87 20.79
CA LEU A 413 5.15 29.59 20.95
C LEU A 413 5.84 30.61 21.86
N LEU A 414 5.52 31.90 21.75
CA LEU A 414 6.07 32.95 22.63
C LEU A 414 5.74 32.69 24.10
N THR A 415 4.56 32.16 24.42
CA THR A 415 4.21 31.79 25.81
C THR A 415 5.08 30.67 26.39
N LYS A 416 5.79 29.91 25.54
CA LYS A 416 6.68 28.80 25.93
C LYS A 416 8.16 29.16 25.84
N ALA A 417 8.48 30.33 25.28
CA ALA A 417 9.85 30.82 25.13
C ALA A 417 10.36 31.46 26.43
N ASP A 418 11.67 31.39 26.66
CA ASP A 418 12.35 32.15 27.71
C ASP A 418 12.85 33.51 27.19
N GLU A 419 13.51 34.27 28.06
CA GLU A 419 14.12 35.58 27.75
C GLU A 419 15.16 35.54 26.62
N ASN A 420 15.72 34.36 26.32
CA ASN A 420 16.69 34.16 25.25
C ASN A 420 16.02 33.72 23.93
N ASN A 421 14.69 33.80 23.84
CA ASN A 421 13.90 33.32 22.70
C ASN A 421 14.17 31.84 22.39
N THR A 422 14.28 31.01 23.43
CA THR A 422 14.43 29.57 23.30
C THR A 422 13.27 28.81 23.94
N ILE A 423 12.91 27.66 23.37
CA ILE A 423 11.81 26.79 23.81
C ILE A 423 12.39 25.46 24.34
N PRO A 424 11.79 24.83 25.36
CA PRO A 424 12.16 23.49 25.80
C PRO A 424 12.21 22.45 24.66
N GLY A 425 13.22 21.59 24.67
CA GLY A 425 13.43 20.57 23.63
C GLY A 425 12.38 19.45 23.59
N ASN A 426 11.48 19.37 24.57
CA ASN A 426 10.33 18.46 24.59
C ASN A 426 9.05 19.09 24.00
N LEU A 427 9.13 20.31 23.44
CA LEU A 427 8.04 21.01 22.77
C LEU A 427 8.35 21.23 21.28
N ILE A 428 9.23 20.42 20.70
CA ILE A 428 9.64 20.56 19.29
C ILE A 428 8.59 20.09 18.29
N ASP A 429 7.55 19.44 18.82
CA ASP A 429 6.33 19.06 18.11
C ASP A 429 5.21 20.09 18.27
N LEU A 430 5.47 21.24 18.89
CA LEU A 430 4.49 22.34 19.00
C LEU A 430 4.35 23.06 17.66
N THR A 431 3.84 22.35 16.66
CA THR A 431 3.63 22.78 15.28
C THR A 431 2.14 23.00 14.99
N PRO A 432 1.78 23.60 13.83
CA PRO A 432 0.38 23.84 13.50
C PRO A 432 -0.51 22.57 13.43
N PHE A 433 0.05 21.41 13.14
CA PHE A 433 -0.72 20.15 13.07
C PHE A 433 -0.92 19.48 14.45
N ASN A 434 -0.32 20.01 15.51
CA ASN A 434 -0.34 19.44 16.86
C ASN A 434 -1.00 20.38 17.90
N VAL A 435 -1.84 21.31 17.42
CA VAL A 435 -2.56 22.29 18.25
C VAL A 435 -4.01 22.38 17.78
N LYS A 436 -4.94 22.46 18.74
CA LYS A 436 -6.35 22.84 18.51
C LYS A 436 -6.67 24.09 19.30
N PHE A 437 -7.24 25.10 18.64
CA PHE A 437 -7.79 26.28 19.31
C PHE A 437 -9.26 26.03 19.61
N LEU A 438 -9.58 25.82 20.87
CA LEU A 438 -10.95 25.63 21.35
C LEU A 438 -11.53 27.00 21.77
N SER A 439 -12.84 27.06 22.05
CA SER A 439 -13.51 28.32 22.43
C SER A 439 -12.82 29.05 23.59
N ASP A 440 -12.38 28.29 24.59
CA ASP A 440 -11.88 28.82 25.87
C ASP A 440 -10.47 28.34 26.24
N SER A 441 -9.84 27.50 25.39
CA SER A 441 -8.54 26.91 25.70
C SER A 441 -7.76 26.49 24.47
N VAL A 442 -6.48 26.18 24.66
CA VAL A 442 -5.61 25.62 23.62
C VAL A 442 -5.25 24.20 24.01
N PHE A 443 -5.55 23.25 23.14
CA PHE A 443 -5.19 21.85 23.33
C PHE A 443 -3.93 21.54 22.52
N ILE A 444 -2.84 21.20 23.22
CA ILE A 444 -1.57 20.77 22.64
C ILE A 444 -1.51 19.25 22.75
N PHE A 445 -1.21 18.56 21.65
CA PHE A 445 -1.16 17.11 21.61
C PHE A 445 0.06 16.61 20.84
N ASP A 446 0.30 15.29 20.89
CA ASP A 446 1.34 14.60 20.12
C ASP A 446 2.77 15.15 20.33
N GLN A 447 3.11 15.55 21.56
CA GLN A 447 4.46 15.98 21.93
C GLN A 447 5.36 14.77 22.20
N GLU A 448 5.75 14.05 21.14
CA GLU A 448 6.46 12.77 21.22
C GLU A 448 7.98 12.92 21.21
N TRP A 449 8.50 13.94 20.52
CA TRP A 449 9.93 14.13 20.32
C TRP A 449 10.52 15.01 21.42
N CYS A 450 11.63 14.54 21.98
CA CYS A 450 12.38 15.24 23.00
C CYS A 450 13.87 15.27 22.63
N ILE A 451 14.45 16.46 22.75
CA ILE A 451 15.90 16.68 22.71
C ILE A 451 16.34 17.35 24.02
N ASN A 452 17.54 17.02 24.49
CA ASN A 452 18.02 17.46 25.80
C ASN A 452 18.27 18.97 25.89
N GLU A 453 18.52 19.63 24.75
CA GLU A 453 18.78 21.06 24.68
C GLU A 453 17.52 21.89 24.39
N ARG A 454 17.52 23.14 24.83
CA ARG A 454 16.54 24.13 24.36
C ARG A 454 16.81 24.46 22.89
N VAL A 455 15.78 24.86 22.18
CA VAL A 455 15.86 25.23 20.76
C VAL A 455 15.48 26.67 20.52
N SER A 456 16.05 27.29 19.49
CA SER A 456 15.69 28.67 19.16
C SER A 456 14.26 28.76 18.63
N LEU A 457 13.59 29.85 18.98
CA LEU A 457 12.28 30.19 18.44
C LEU A 457 12.31 30.35 16.91
N ALA A 458 13.43 30.81 16.35
CA ALA A 458 13.64 30.87 14.90
C ALA A 458 13.57 29.49 14.22
N TRP A 459 14.16 28.46 14.85
CA TRP A 459 14.07 27.10 14.36
C TRP A 459 12.64 26.57 14.44
N MET A 460 11.94 26.80 15.55
CA MET A 460 10.54 26.40 15.72
C MET A 460 9.59 27.08 14.73
N ALA A 461 9.74 28.39 14.52
CA ALA A 461 8.95 29.16 13.56
C ALA A 461 9.13 28.59 12.15
N TYR A 462 10.37 28.41 11.71
CA TYR A 462 10.67 27.85 10.38
C TYR A 462 10.16 26.41 10.25
N ARG A 463 10.43 25.54 11.24
CA ARG A 463 9.98 24.13 11.26
C ARG A 463 8.46 24.02 11.14
N GLY A 464 7.72 24.75 11.97
CA GLY A 464 6.25 24.70 11.98
C GLY A 464 5.64 25.20 10.67
N VAL A 465 6.14 26.33 10.15
CA VAL A 465 5.68 26.89 8.86
C VAL A 465 6.03 25.98 7.70
N TYR A 466 7.28 25.52 7.60
CA TYR A 466 7.75 24.69 6.49
C TYR A 466 6.93 23.41 6.38
N TRP A 467 6.80 22.66 7.48
CA TRP A 467 6.07 21.40 7.47
C TRP A 467 4.55 21.58 7.35
N SER A 468 3.99 22.67 7.89
CA SER A 468 2.57 23.00 7.67
C SER A 468 2.28 23.27 6.19
N LEU A 469 3.14 24.02 5.49
CA LEU A 469 3.01 24.25 4.04
C LEU A 469 3.24 22.97 3.24
N VAL A 470 4.26 22.16 3.57
CA VAL A 470 4.50 20.86 2.92
C VAL A 470 3.29 19.94 3.06
N ASN A 471 2.66 19.91 4.24
CA ASN A 471 1.51 19.05 4.50
C ASN A 471 0.17 19.62 4.00
N LEU A 472 0.08 20.93 3.72
CA LEU A 472 -1.17 21.61 3.37
C LEU A 472 -1.92 20.97 2.18
N LYS A 473 -3.09 20.42 2.42
CA LYS A 473 -3.91 19.79 1.38
C LYS A 473 -4.72 20.83 0.59
N THR A 474 -4.57 20.87 -0.73
CA THR A 474 -5.30 21.80 -1.61
C THR A 474 -5.33 21.40 -3.08
N ILE A 475 -6.44 21.73 -3.74
CA ILE A 475 -6.63 21.73 -5.21
C ILE A 475 -6.50 23.13 -5.85
N HIS A 476 -5.96 24.09 -5.10
CA HIS A 476 -5.69 25.44 -5.58
C HIS A 476 -4.18 25.69 -5.67
N PRO A 477 -3.74 26.48 -6.68
CA PRO A 477 -2.36 26.91 -6.76
C PRO A 477 -1.90 27.54 -5.44
N LEU A 478 -0.72 27.14 -4.97
CA LEU A 478 -0.04 27.71 -3.83
C LEU A 478 1.43 27.88 -4.17
N GLU A 479 1.94 29.07 -3.94
CA GLU A 479 3.34 29.41 -4.13
C GLU A 479 3.76 30.32 -2.97
N ILE A 480 4.42 29.74 -1.97
CA ILE A 480 4.74 30.44 -0.72
C ILE A 480 6.17 30.12 -0.31
N SER A 481 6.94 31.14 0.07
CA SER A 481 8.23 30.94 0.71
C SER A 481 8.06 30.72 2.22
N PRO A 482 8.46 29.54 2.76
CA PRO A 482 8.44 29.32 4.21
C PRO A 482 9.32 30.30 4.97
N ALA A 483 10.42 30.75 4.36
CA ALA A 483 11.35 31.69 4.97
C ALA A 483 10.75 33.08 5.13
N GLU A 484 9.95 33.55 4.15
CA GLU A 484 9.28 34.85 4.22
C GLU A 484 8.21 34.88 5.31
N ILE A 485 7.41 33.81 5.44
CA ILE A 485 6.45 33.68 6.55
C ILE A 485 7.17 33.66 7.89
N ALA A 486 8.21 32.82 8.04
CA ALA A 486 8.98 32.74 9.28
C ALA A 486 9.62 34.11 9.63
N SER A 487 10.16 34.82 8.65
CA SER A 487 10.71 36.18 8.81
C SER A 487 9.63 37.16 9.29
N ALA A 488 8.44 37.14 8.70
CA ALA A 488 7.34 38.01 9.11
C ALA A 488 6.87 37.75 10.55
N LEU A 489 6.86 36.49 11.00
CA LEU A 489 6.56 36.14 12.40
C LEU A 489 7.66 36.61 13.35
N LEU A 490 8.92 36.32 13.04
CA LEU A 490 10.08 36.64 13.89
C LEU A 490 10.34 38.15 14.00
N LYS A 491 9.99 38.92 12.97
CA LYS A 491 10.08 40.39 13.00
C LYS A 491 9.21 41.01 14.09
N SER A 492 8.10 40.36 14.50
CA SER A 492 7.23 40.86 15.58
C SER A 492 7.91 40.93 16.95
N ILE A 493 9.04 40.24 17.12
CA ILE A 493 9.86 40.21 18.33
C ILE A 493 11.31 40.69 18.08
N ASN A 494 11.52 41.45 17.01
CA ASN A 494 12.82 42.03 16.62
C ASN A 494 13.93 41.00 16.35
N ILE A 495 13.60 39.80 15.88
CA ILE A 495 14.59 38.85 15.36
C ILE A 495 14.70 39.04 13.84
N ASP A 496 15.90 39.41 13.37
CA ASP A 496 16.20 39.49 11.95
C ASP A 496 16.51 38.10 11.38
N PHE A 497 15.66 37.61 10.47
CA PHE A 497 15.77 36.28 9.88
C PHE A 497 16.49 36.35 8.54
N ASP A 498 17.78 36.66 8.60
CA ASP A 498 18.67 36.79 7.44
C ASP A 498 19.08 35.42 6.84
N ALA A 499 19.84 35.47 5.75
CA ALA A 499 20.31 34.27 5.06
C ALA A 499 21.20 33.36 5.94
N ASN A 500 21.95 33.95 6.87
CA ASN A 500 22.82 33.18 7.77
C ASN A 500 21.99 32.42 8.81
N LEU A 501 21.01 33.09 9.43
CA LEU A 501 20.11 32.47 10.39
C LEU A 501 19.25 31.40 9.72
N LEU A 502 18.72 31.66 8.51
CA LEU A 502 18.01 30.67 7.70
C LEU A 502 18.86 29.41 7.46
N SER A 503 20.12 29.59 7.04
CA SER A 503 21.04 28.47 6.80
C SER A 503 21.28 27.64 8.08
N ASN A 504 21.44 28.32 9.23
CA ASN A 504 21.63 27.66 10.52
C ASN A 504 20.39 26.86 10.96
N VAL A 505 19.18 27.40 10.82
CA VAL A 505 17.96 26.67 11.18
C VAL A 505 17.71 25.49 10.25
N GLN A 506 17.95 25.63 8.94
CA GLN A 506 17.85 24.53 7.99
C GLN A 506 18.87 23.42 8.28
N LYS A 507 20.11 23.79 8.65
CA LYS A 507 21.14 22.82 9.05
C LYS A 507 20.72 22.05 10.32
N LYS A 508 20.14 22.73 11.30
CA LYS A 508 19.61 22.08 12.52
C LYS A 508 18.46 21.12 12.20
N GLU A 509 17.51 21.54 11.38
CA GLU A 509 16.37 20.71 10.96
C GLU A 509 16.83 19.48 10.16
N ARG A 510 17.75 19.66 9.21
CA ARG A 510 18.37 18.53 8.49
C ARG A 510 19.04 17.54 9.43
N GLY A 511 19.78 18.04 10.42
CA GLY A 511 20.43 17.21 11.43
C GLY A 511 19.43 16.40 12.26
N PHE A 512 18.30 17.01 12.64
CA PHE A 512 17.20 16.33 13.33
C PHE A 512 16.59 15.22 12.43
N LEU A 513 16.19 15.56 11.20
CA LEU A 513 15.55 14.62 10.27
C LEU A 513 16.46 13.44 9.91
N ASN A 514 17.75 13.69 9.68
CA ASN A 514 18.70 12.63 9.39
C ASN A 514 18.83 11.65 10.56
N LYS A 515 18.79 12.13 11.81
CA LYS A 515 18.81 11.26 13.00
C LYS A 515 17.56 10.39 13.13
N ILE A 516 16.37 10.91 12.77
CA ILE A 516 15.10 10.19 12.94
C ILE A 516 14.70 9.34 11.73
N ASN A 517 15.08 9.72 10.51
CA ASN A 517 14.69 9.05 9.28
C ASN A 517 15.84 8.30 8.61
N GLY A 518 17.09 8.68 8.89
CA GLY A 518 18.28 8.11 8.24
C GLY A 518 18.51 8.60 6.81
N SER A 519 17.79 9.63 6.37
CA SER A 519 17.91 10.25 5.05
C SER A 519 18.21 11.74 5.15
N ASP A 520 19.01 12.22 4.20
CA ASP A 520 19.29 13.65 4.06
C ASP A 520 18.12 14.35 3.35
N VAL A 521 17.66 15.47 3.90
CA VAL A 521 16.51 16.23 3.40
C VAL A 521 16.98 17.54 2.78
N GLN A 522 16.53 17.79 1.56
CA GLN A 522 16.68 19.05 0.86
C GLN A 522 15.45 19.93 1.11
N PHE A 523 15.67 21.17 1.51
CA PHE A 523 14.60 22.14 1.74
C PHE A 523 14.37 22.98 0.50
N SER A 524 13.12 23.08 0.07
CA SER A 524 12.74 23.98 -1.01
C SER A 524 12.67 25.41 -0.47
N SER A 525 13.24 26.38 -1.20
CA SER A 525 13.08 27.81 -0.88
C SER A 525 11.63 28.28 -1.04
N LEU A 526 10.85 27.54 -1.82
CA LEU A 526 9.49 27.82 -2.20
C LEU A 526 8.69 26.51 -2.15
N ILE A 527 7.54 26.53 -1.47
CA ILE A 527 6.57 25.44 -1.53
C ILE A 527 5.59 25.77 -2.63
N CYS A 528 5.63 24.97 -3.69
CA CYS A 528 4.76 25.10 -4.85
C CYS A 528 3.80 23.91 -4.88
N LYS A 529 2.49 24.18 -4.85
CA LYS A 529 1.45 23.19 -5.09
C LYS A 529 0.64 23.66 -6.29
N ILE A 530 0.91 23.09 -7.45
CA ILE A 530 0.10 23.29 -8.66
C ILE A 530 -0.59 21.95 -8.90
N PRO A 531 -1.82 21.78 -8.40
CA PRO A 531 -2.52 20.51 -8.53
C PRO A 531 -2.88 20.27 -9.98
N GLU A 532 -2.45 19.12 -10.51
CA GLU A 532 -2.92 18.64 -11.80
C GLU A 532 -4.42 18.38 -11.69
N ARG A 533 -5.22 19.00 -12.56
CA ARG A 533 -6.67 18.73 -12.59
C ARG A 533 -6.94 17.58 -13.55
N VAL A 534 -7.83 16.67 -13.16
CA VAL A 534 -8.28 15.57 -14.06
C VAL A 534 -8.85 16.12 -15.37
N MET A 535 -9.51 17.29 -15.35
CA MET A 535 -10.00 17.97 -16.56
C MET A 535 -8.89 18.62 -17.41
N GLU A 536 -7.70 18.84 -16.83
CA GLU A 536 -6.52 19.36 -17.52
C GLU A 536 -5.56 18.26 -17.98
N LEU A 537 -5.91 16.97 -17.81
CA LEU A 537 -5.35 15.89 -18.63
C LEU A 537 -5.81 16.11 -20.07
N HIS A 538 -5.07 17.00 -20.71
CA HIS A 538 -5.25 17.57 -22.02
C HIS A 538 -5.62 16.46 -23.02
N PRO A 539 -6.42 16.75 -24.07
CA PRO A 539 -6.62 15.87 -25.23
C PRO A 539 -5.34 15.21 -25.77
N LYS A 540 -4.16 15.77 -25.45
CA LYS A 540 -2.83 15.21 -25.75
C LYS A 540 -2.54 13.90 -25.02
N HIS A 541 -2.95 13.72 -23.77
CA HIS A 541 -2.70 12.45 -23.05
C HIS A 541 -3.63 11.35 -23.55
N LEU A 542 -4.90 11.67 -23.80
CA LEU A 542 -5.83 10.77 -24.49
C LEU A 542 -5.35 10.46 -25.92
N GLN A 543 -4.78 11.44 -26.62
CA GLN A 543 -4.18 11.26 -27.92
C GLN A 543 -2.93 10.37 -27.84
N ILE A 544 -2.02 10.57 -26.90
CA ILE A 544 -0.84 9.72 -26.68
C ILE A 544 -1.27 8.29 -26.33
N ILE A 545 -2.25 8.11 -25.45
CA ILE A 545 -2.78 6.80 -25.09
C ILE A 545 -3.42 6.12 -26.31
N ASN A 546 -4.19 6.85 -27.12
CA ASN A 546 -4.77 6.31 -28.35
C ASN A 546 -3.71 6.02 -29.41
N GLU A 547 -2.68 6.86 -29.55
CA GLU A 547 -1.54 6.63 -30.43
C GLU A 547 -0.77 5.39 -30.00
N LEU A 548 -0.51 5.21 -28.70
CA LEU A 548 0.15 4.02 -28.15
C LEU A 548 -0.72 2.77 -28.32
N ARG A 549 -2.02 2.83 -28.05
CA ARG A 549 -2.96 1.71 -28.28
C ARG A 549 -3.04 1.33 -29.75
N ASN A 550 -3.11 2.31 -30.65
CA ASN A 550 -3.08 2.08 -32.09
C ASN A 550 -1.75 1.49 -32.54
N LYS A 551 -0.63 1.94 -31.95
CA LYS A 551 0.70 1.40 -32.25
C LYS A 551 0.84 -0.04 -31.77
N ILE A 552 0.37 -0.36 -30.56
CA ILE A 552 0.32 -1.74 -30.04
C ILE A 552 -0.59 -2.63 -30.90
N ALA A 553 -1.73 -2.12 -31.36
CA ALA A 553 -2.65 -2.86 -32.23
C ALA A 553 -2.05 -3.07 -33.64
N LEU A 554 -1.34 -2.08 -34.19
CA LEU A 554 -0.59 -2.19 -35.44
C LEU A 554 0.57 -3.18 -35.28
N ASP A 555 1.35 -3.11 -34.21
CA ASP A 555 2.45 -4.01 -33.94
C ASP A 555 1.95 -5.45 -33.76
N ALA A 556 0.78 -5.65 -33.12
CA ALA A 556 0.12 -6.96 -33.02
C ALA A 556 -0.40 -7.49 -34.37
N ALA A 557 -0.93 -6.61 -35.23
CA ALA A 557 -1.34 -6.97 -36.58
C ALA A 557 -0.14 -7.33 -37.47
N VAL A 558 0.95 -6.56 -37.38
CA VAL A 558 2.22 -6.79 -38.08
C VAL A 558 2.85 -8.10 -37.62
N ILE A 559 2.82 -8.42 -36.31
CA ILE A 559 3.29 -9.71 -35.79
C ILE A 559 2.48 -10.88 -36.37
N ASN A 560 1.14 -10.76 -36.46
CA ASN A 560 0.31 -11.80 -37.09
C ASN A 560 0.57 -11.93 -38.60
N GLU A 561 0.75 -10.82 -39.32
CA GLU A 561 1.03 -10.83 -40.76
C GLU A 561 2.42 -11.44 -41.06
N HIS A 562 3.42 -11.16 -40.21
CA HIS A 562 4.73 -11.81 -40.28
C HIS A 562 4.68 -13.29 -39.87
N HIS A 563 3.80 -13.69 -38.96
CA HIS A 563 3.60 -15.09 -38.60
C HIS A 563 3.03 -15.89 -39.79
N ASP A 564 1.99 -15.37 -40.45
CA ASP A 564 1.41 -15.96 -41.66
C ASP A 564 2.41 -16.02 -42.83
N LEU A 565 3.27 -14.99 -42.97
CA LEU A 565 4.31 -14.97 -43.99
C LEU A 565 5.41 -16.01 -43.70
N LEU A 566 5.80 -16.17 -42.44
CA LEU A 566 6.78 -17.19 -42.02
C LEU A 566 6.23 -18.61 -42.20
N GLU A 567 4.93 -18.82 -41.98
CA GLU A 567 4.26 -20.09 -42.23
C GLU A 567 4.24 -20.43 -43.73
N LYS A 568 3.85 -19.47 -44.59
CA LYS A 568 3.91 -19.63 -46.05
C LYS A 568 5.32 -19.88 -46.58
N LEU A 569 6.33 -19.18 -46.06
CA LEU A 569 7.72 -19.40 -46.45
C LEU A 569 8.25 -20.76 -45.96
N ALA A 570 7.75 -21.28 -44.84
CA ALA A 570 8.07 -22.62 -44.37
C ALA A 570 7.45 -23.69 -45.29
N GLU A 571 6.19 -23.51 -45.72
CA GLU A 571 5.53 -24.39 -46.69
C GLU A 571 6.23 -24.39 -48.05
N GLU A 572 6.58 -23.22 -48.59
CA GLU A 572 7.32 -23.12 -49.87
C GLU A 572 8.72 -23.75 -49.76
N ARG A 573 9.43 -23.52 -48.66
CA ARG A 573 10.74 -24.15 -48.40
C ARG A 573 10.63 -25.68 -48.39
N ASP A 574 9.59 -26.21 -47.78
CA ASP A 574 9.39 -27.65 -47.67
C ASP A 574 8.92 -28.26 -49.02
N TYR A 575 8.12 -27.52 -49.80
CA TYR A 575 7.82 -27.85 -51.21
C TYR A 575 9.09 -27.95 -52.06
N PHE A 576 9.93 -26.90 -52.06
CA PHE A 576 11.17 -26.90 -52.85
C PHE A 576 12.18 -27.95 -52.38
N LYS A 577 12.24 -28.26 -51.08
CA LYS A 577 13.05 -29.38 -50.55
C LYS A 577 12.61 -30.72 -51.13
N ASN A 578 11.30 -30.96 -51.19
CA ASN A 578 10.74 -32.20 -51.75
C ASN A 578 10.99 -32.29 -53.26
N GLU A 579 10.85 -31.19 -53.99
CA GLU A 579 11.14 -31.15 -55.43
C GLU A 579 12.62 -31.43 -55.71
N LEU A 580 13.52 -30.84 -54.92
CA LEU A 580 14.97 -31.10 -55.01
C LEU A 580 15.32 -32.56 -54.69
N LEU A 581 14.59 -33.19 -53.76
CA LEU A 581 14.74 -34.60 -53.42
C LEU A 581 14.32 -35.51 -54.59
N GLU A 582 13.21 -35.21 -55.26
CA GLU A 582 12.75 -35.95 -56.45
C GLU A 582 13.69 -35.77 -57.65
N ILE A 583 14.20 -34.56 -57.88
CA ILE A 583 15.23 -34.30 -58.89
C ILE A 583 16.49 -35.12 -58.58
N ARG A 584 16.95 -35.15 -57.32
CA ARG A 584 18.09 -35.97 -56.89
C ARG A 584 17.85 -37.46 -57.13
N LYS A 585 16.67 -38.00 -56.76
CA LYS A 585 16.30 -39.40 -57.02
C LYS A 585 16.30 -39.71 -58.53
N SER A 586 15.76 -38.82 -59.36
CA SER A 586 15.73 -38.96 -60.82
C SER A 586 17.13 -38.95 -61.44
N ILE A 587 18.01 -38.03 -60.99
CA ILE A 587 19.40 -38.00 -61.42
C ILE A 587 20.14 -39.27 -60.99
N LEU A 588 19.95 -39.73 -59.74
CA LEU A 588 20.55 -40.98 -59.25
C LEU A 588 20.07 -42.19 -60.06
N ALA A 589 18.77 -42.30 -60.34
CA ALA A 589 18.20 -43.37 -61.14
C ALA A 589 18.78 -43.36 -62.57
N ARG A 590 18.91 -42.19 -63.21
CA ARG A 590 19.54 -42.05 -64.54
C ARG A 590 21.03 -42.41 -64.50
N ALA A 591 21.76 -42.02 -63.46
CA ALA A 591 23.16 -42.36 -63.27
C ALA A 591 23.35 -43.88 -63.08
N VAL A 592 22.52 -44.51 -62.26
CA VAL A 592 22.49 -45.97 -62.07
C VAL A 592 22.20 -46.68 -63.39
N ILE A 593 21.19 -46.27 -64.16
CA ILE A 593 20.90 -46.85 -65.48
C ILE A 593 22.11 -46.72 -66.42
N LYS A 594 22.77 -45.56 -66.44
CA LYS A 594 23.93 -45.31 -67.30
C LYS A 594 25.13 -46.17 -66.91
N VAL A 595 25.38 -46.34 -65.60
CA VAL A 595 26.44 -47.22 -65.06
C VAL A 595 26.11 -48.69 -65.35
N THR A 596 24.88 -49.14 -65.11
CA THR A 596 24.45 -50.53 -65.38
C THR A 596 24.52 -50.87 -66.87
N LYS A 597 24.18 -49.92 -67.76
CA LYS A 597 24.32 -50.09 -69.22
C LYS A 597 25.78 -50.17 -69.65
N LYS A 598 26.66 -49.36 -69.03
CA LYS A 598 28.11 -49.40 -69.29
C LYS A 598 28.75 -50.69 -68.75
N ALA A 599 28.36 -51.15 -67.57
CA ALA A 599 28.80 -52.42 -66.99
C ALA A 599 28.37 -53.63 -67.83
N ARG A 600 27.12 -53.67 -68.32
CA ARG A 600 26.64 -54.72 -69.24
C ARG A 600 27.38 -54.77 -70.57
N ASN A 601 27.84 -53.62 -71.09
CA ASN A 601 28.66 -53.56 -72.30
C ASN A 601 30.12 -53.97 -72.08
N ILE A 602 30.61 -53.95 -70.84
CA ILE A 602 31.96 -54.44 -70.47
C ILE A 602 31.92 -55.95 -70.18
N LEU A 603 30.78 -56.47 -69.71
CA LEU A 603 30.54 -57.89 -69.40
C LEU A 603 30.16 -58.76 -70.61
N LYS A 604 29.79 -58.16 -71.75
CA LYS A 604 29.62 -58.82 -73.05
C LYS A 604 30.89 -58.67 -73.86
#